data_AF-A0A7K2KK19-F1
#
_entry.id   AF-A0A7K2KK19-F1
#
_cell.length_a   1.000
_cell.length_b   1.000
_cell.length_c   1.000
_cell.angle_alpha   90.00
_cell.angle_beta   90.00
_cell.angle_gamma   90.00
#
_symmetry.space_group_name_H-M   'P 1'
#
loop_
_entity.id
_entity.type
_entity.pdbx_description
1 polymer ?
#
loop_
_entity_poly.entity_id
_entity_poly.type
_entity_poly.pdbx_seq_one_letter_code
_entity_poly.pdbx_strand_id
1 'polypeptide(L)'
;MHAHILDTSVLAAGVWQSGLAQVLGGLIVVAVLIGAFVFGIRVKNKELPPPDPASHPHRPDTGALPGEATEYRKPTEMPQTDGEHRLMPYNLKNSGEADTEPPSEEKRKWRGISSGGFGSGGTGHG
;
A
#
# COMPACT_ATOMS: atom_id res chain seq x y z
N MET A 1 -35.26 -56.24 16.36
CA MET A 1 -34.54 -54.94 16.49
C MET A 1 -33.43 -54.80 15.43
N HIS A 2 -33.72 -54.92 14.13
CA HIS A 2 -32.72 -54.68 13.07
C HIS A 2 -33.43 -54.25 11.77
N ALA A 3 -33.84 -52.97 11.68
CA ALA A 3 -34.49 -52.43 10.47
C ALA A 3 -34.11 -50.97 10.18
N HIS A 4 -32.95 -50.50 10.67
CA HIS A 4 -32.51 -49.10 10.49
C HIS A 4 -31.14 -48.93 9.83
N ILE A 5 -30.45 -50.04 9.51
CA ILE A 5 -29.08 -50.00 8.95
C ILE A 5 -29.08 -50.09 7.41
N LEU A 6 -30.17 -50.59 6.81
CA LEU A 6 -30.28 -50.73 5.35
C LEU A 6 -30.84 -49.47 4.66
N ASP A 7 -31.67 -48.67 5.34
CA ASP A 7 -32.19 -47.43 4.76
C ASP A 7 -31.13 -46.33 4.69
N THR A 8 -30.22 -46.26 5.68
CA THR A 8 -29.19 -45.21 5.73
C THR A 8 -28.13 -45.36 4.64
N SER A 9 -27.80 -46.59 4.23
CA SER A 9 -26.78 -46.86 3.21
C SER A 9 -27.28 -46.60 1.79
N VAL A 10 -28.55 -46.90 1.50
CA VAL A 10 -29.19 -46.62 0.21
C VAL A 10 -29.41 -45.11 0.02
N LEU A 11 -29.80 -44.40 1.08
CA LEU A 11 -29.88 -42.93 1.08
C LEU A 11 -28.50 -42.28 0.95
N ALA A 12 -27.49 -42.77 1.66
CA ALA A 12 -26.14 -42.25 1.56
C ALA A 12 -25.59 -42.42 0.13
N ALA A 13 -25.67 -43.61 -0.47
CA ALA A 13 -25.17 -43.85 -1.82
C ALA A 13 -25.86 -42.97 -2.88
N GLY A 14 -27.19 -42.81 -2.81
CA GLY A 14 -27.95 -41.99 -3.75
C GLY A 14 -27.69 -40.48 -3.64
N VAL A 15 -27.36 -39.97 -2.46
CA VAL A 15 -27.11 -38.53 -2.24
C VAL A 15 -25.79 -38.05 -2.88
N TRP A 16 -24.79 -38.93 -2.96
CA TRP A 16 -23.54 -38.62 -3.67
C TRP A 16 -23.72 -38.58 -5.19
N GLN A 17 -24.69 -39.33 -5.74
CA GLN A 17 -24.98 -39.38 -7.18
C GLN A 17 -26.02 -38.34 -7.64
N SER A 18 -26.85 -37.80 -6.74
CA SER A 18 -27.93 -36.86 -7.07
C SER A 18 -27.50 -35.39 -7.20
N GLY A 19 -26.22 -35.07 -7.03
CA GLY A 19 -25.70 -33.70 -7.06
C GLY A 19 -26.06 -32.85 -5.84
N LEU A 20 -26.95 -33.32 -4.95
CA LEU A 20 -27.30 -32.64 -3.70
C LEU A 20 -26.09 -32.50 -2.77
N ALA A 21 -25.23 -33.52 -2.73
CA ALA A 21 -23.97 -33.45 -1.99
C ALA A 21 -23.05 -32.33 -2.48
N GLN A 22 -22.98 -32.09 -3.80
CA GLN A 22 -22.18 -31.01 -4.40
C GLN A 22 -22.72 -29.64 -4.00
N VAL A 23 -24.05 -29.47 -4.01
CA VAL A 23 -24.72 -28.22 -3.60
C VAL A 23 -24.49 -27.94 -2.11
N LEU A 24 -24.67 -28.95 -1.26
CA LEU A 24 -24.41 -28.82 0.18
C LEU A 24 -22.93 -28.55 0.46
N GLY A 25 -22.02 -29.24 -0.23
CA GLY A 25 -20.59 -28.99 -0.15
C GLY A 25 -20.24 -27.55 -0.52
N GLY A 26 -20.75 -27.06 -1.65
CA GLY A 26 -20.57 -25.67 -2.06
C GLY A 26 -21.13 -24.67 -1.05
N LEU A 27 -22.32 -24.94 -0.50
CA LEU A 27 -22.94 -24.08 0.52
C LEU A 27 -22.11 -24.02 1.80
N ILE A 28 -21.56 -25.16 2.24
CA ILE A 28 -20.67 -25.22 3.41
C ILE A 28 -19.41 -24.38 3.15
N VAL A 29 -18.77 -24.53 1.99
CA VAL A 29 -17.58 -23.75 1.63
C VAL A 29 -17.88 -22.25 1.64
N VAL A 30 -19.00 -21.83 1.02
CA VAL A 30 -19.43 -20.44 1.00
C VAL A 30 -19.68 -19.91 2.42
N ALA A 31 -20.37 -20.68 3.27
CA ALA A 31 -20.63 -20.30 4.65
C ALA A 31 -19.35 -20.11 5.47
N VAL A 32 -18.35 -20.99 5.27
CA VAL A 32 -17.04 -20.88 5.91
C VAL A 32 -16.30 -19.61 5.44
N LEU A 33 -16.31 -19.33 4.13
CA LEU A 33 -15.65 -18.13 3.58
C LEU A 33 -16.29 -16.84 4.09
N ILE A 34 -17.62 -16.77 4.13
CA ILE A 34 -18.34 -15.62 4.69
C ILE A 34 -18.00 -15.48 6.18
N GLY A 35 -17.99 -16.57 6.94
CA GLY A 35 -17.61 -16.58 8.36
C GLY A 35 -16.21 -16.02 8.59
N ALA A 36 -15.23 -16.47 7.81
CA ALA A 36 -13.85 -15.98 7.87
C ALA A 36 -13.75 -14.48 7.54
N PHE A 37 -14.46 -14.02 6.52
CA PHE A 37 -14.50 -12.61 6.13
C PHE A 37 -15.11 -11.71 7.22
N VAL A 38 -16.27 -12.11 7.75
CA VAL A 38 -16.95 -11.40 8.85
C VAL A 38 -16.08 -11.37 10.11
N PHE A 39 -15.39 -12.47 10.41
CA PHE A 39 -14.44 -12.52 11.52
C PHE A 39 -13.27 -11.55 11.32
N GLY A 40 -12.69 -11.50 10.11
CA GLY A 40 -11.63 -10.54 9.77
C GLY A 40 -12.08 -9.08 9.93
N ILE A 41 -13.28 -8.74 9.46
CA ILE A 41 -13.87 -7.40 9.67
C ILE A 41 -14.04 -7.12 11.16
N ARG A 42 -14.56 -8.08 11.94
CA ARG A 42 -14.79 -7.92 13.37
C ARG A 42 -13.48 -7.70 14.14
N VAL A 43 -12.39 -8.33 13.71
CA VAL A 43 -11.04 -8.10 14.26
C VAL A 43 -10.55 -6.69 13.90
N LYS A 44 -10.63 -6.28 12.63
CA LYS A 44 -10.21 -4.94 12.18
C LYS A 44 -10.98 -3.82 12.90
N ASN A 45 -12.26 -4.02 13.16
CA ASN A 45 -13.10 -3.01 13.84
C ASN A 45 -12.75 -2.83 15.33
N LYS A 46 -11.91 -3.68 15.92
CA LYS A 46 -11.37 -3.46 17.27
C LYS A 46 -10.19 -2.48 17.27
N GLU A 47 -9.59 -2.24 16.12
CA GLU A 47 -8.56 -1.21 15.95
C GLU A 47 -9.23 0.16 15.87
N LEU A 48 -8.48 1.20 16.25
CA LEU A 48 -8.94 2.58 16.11
C LEU A 48 -9.22 2.85 14.62
N PRO A 49 -10.32 3.57 14.31
CA PRO A 49 -10.58 3.95 12.93
C PRO A 49 -9.39 4.76 12.38
N PRO A 50 -9.11 4.66 11.06
CA PRO A 50 -8.16 5.56 10.42
C PRO A 50 -8.47 7.01 10.79
N PRO A 51 -7.46 7.87 10.97
CA PRO A 51 -7.66 9.26 11.32
C PRO A 51 -8.63 9.93 10.33
N ASP A 52 -9.51 10.76 10.86
CA ASP A 52 -10.52 11.48 10.08
C ASP A 52 -9.83 12.32 9.00
N PRO A 53 -10.21 12.27 7.72
CA PRO A 53 -9.70 13.16 6.69
C PRO A 53 -9.79 14.64 7.08
N ALA A 54 -10.80 15.04 7.86
CA ALA A 54 -10.93 16.40 8.36
C ALA A 54 -9.97 16.73 9.52
N SER A 55 -9.34 15.72 10.14
CA SER A 55 -8.24 15.90 11.10
C SER A 55 -6.89 16.13 10.42
N HIS A 56 -6.81 15.91 9.10
CA HIS A 56 -5.60 16.24 8.36
C HIS A 56 -5.37 17.76 8.44
N PRO A 57 -4.11 18.20 8.52
CA PRO A 57 -3.77 19.61 8.46
C PRO A 57 -4.39 20.26 7.21
N HIS A 58 -5.37 21.13 7.43
CA HIS A 58 -5.96 21.92 6.36
C HIS A 58 -5.02 23.04 5.99
N ARG A 59 -5.08 23.44 4.73
CA ARG A 59 -4.40 24.63 4.27
C ARG A 59 -4.97 25.85 5.03
N PRO A 60 -4.13 26.79 5.48
CA PRO A 60 -4.63 28.06 6.01
C PRO A 60 -5.50 28.81 4.99
N ASP A 61 -6.52 29.53 5.48
CA ASP A 61 -7.55 30.23 4.70
C ASP A 61 -7.03 31.39 3.83
N THR A 62 -5.73 31.69 3.91
CA THR A 62 -5.08 32.77 3.16
C THR A 62 -5.07 32.55 1.65
N GLY A 63 -5.46 31.37 1.16
CA GLY A 63 -5.59 31.06 -0.28
C GLY A 63 -4.26 31.02 -1.05
N ALA A 64 -3.20 31.62 -0.49
CA ALA A 64 -1.84 31.59 -1.02
C ALA A 64 -1.35 30.16 -1.12
N LEU A 65 -0.91 29.74 -2.32
CA LEU A 65 -0.19 28.49 -2.52
C LEU A 65 0.88 28.39 -1.43
N PRO A 66 1.10 27.18 -0.83
CA PRO A 66 2.22 27.07 0.08
C PRO A 66 3.38 27.55 -0.78
N GLY A 67 4.09 28.59 -0.32
CA GLY A 67 5.21 29.11 -1.10
C GLY A 67 6.07 27.93 -1.53
N GLU A 68 6.70 28.00 -2.70
CA GLU A 68 7.66 26.98 -3.10
C GLU A 68 8.77 26.92 -2.05
N ALA A 69 8.60 26.06 -1.04
CA ALA A 69 9.62 25.74 -0.08
C ALA A 69 10.59 24.81 -0.80
N THR A 70 11.42 25.42 -1.65
CA THR A 70 12.51 24.69 -2.28
C THR A 70 13.64 24.65 -1.28
N GLU A 71 13.70 23.58 -0.50
CA GLU A 71 14.93 23.23 0.20
C GLU A 71 15.94 22.77 -0.85
N TYR A 72 16.90 23.64 -1.16
CA TYR A 72 18.01 23.24 -2.01
C TYR A 72 18.88 22.26 -1.23
N ARG A 73 19.03 21.05 -1.75
CA ARG A 73 19.99 20.07 -1.21
C ARG A 73 21.24 20.06 -2.09
N LYS A 74 22.40 20.22 -1.46
CA LYS A 74 23.69 20.04 -2.13
C LYS A 74 23.81 18.57 -2.57
N PRO A 75 24.09 18.29 -3.85
CA PRO A 75 24.34 16.92 -4.29
C PRO A 75 25.50 16.34 -3.49
N THR A 76 25.32 15.11 -3.01
CA THR A 76 26.40 14.39 -2.31
C THR A 76 27.30 13.75 -3.34
N GLU A 77 28.56 14.18 -3.38
CA GLU A 77 29.56 13.57 -4.25
C GLU A 77 29.82 12.12 -3.81
N MET A 78 29.92 11.21 -4.79
CA MET A 78 30.24 9.81 -4.51
C MET A 78 31.72 9.69 -4.11
N PRO A 79 32.03 9.03 -2.99
CA PRO A 79 33.41 8.73 -2.62
C PRO A 79 34.10 7.96 -3.76
N GLN A 80 35.24 8.47 -4.23
CA GLN A 80 36.07 7.74 -5.18
C GLN A 80 36.75 6.59 -4.43
N THR A 81 36.61 5.37 -4.96
CA THR A 81 37.25 4.17 -4.40
C THR A 81 38.33 3.65 -5.34
N ASP A 82 39.31 2.96 -4.78
CA ASP A 82 40.46 2.36 -5.47
C ASP A 82 40.10 1.16 -6.37
N GLY A 83 38.83 0.76 -6.37
CA GLY A 83 38.29 -0.35 -7.17
C GLY A 83 38.42 -1.71 -6.49
N GLU A 84 39.34 -1.87 -5.53
CA GLU A 84 39.45 -3.07 -4.69
C GLU A 84 38.38 -3.08 -3.60
N HIS A 85 38.10 -1.92 -3.00
CA HIS A 85 37.07 -1.78 -1.98
C HIS A 85 35.73 -1.41 -2.64
N ARG A 86 34.83 -2.39 -2.79
CA ARG A 86 33.45 -2.12 -3.21
C ARG A 86 32.77 -1.19 -2.20
N LEU A 87 32.19 -0.12 -2.73
CA LEU A 87 31.45 0.85 -1.91
C LEU A 87 30.14 0.22 -1.44
N MET A 88 30.03 -0.03 -0.14
CA MET A 88 28.83 -0.60 0.47
C MET A 88 27.86 0.52 0.89
N PRO A 89 26.55 0.24 1.00
CA PRO A 89 25.56 1.26 1.34
C PRO A 89 25.87 2.03 2.64
N TYR A 90 26.48 1.38 3.63
CA TYR A 90 26.87 1.98 4.89
C TYR A 90 28.15 2.85 4.80
N ASN A 91 28.90 2.76 3.70
CA ASN A 91 30.04 3.64 3.43
C ASN A 91 29.60 4.96 2.75
N LEU A 92 28.32 5.09 2.38
CA LEU A 92 27.76 6.31 1.80
C LEU A 92 27.34 7.29 2.90
N LYS A 93 27.54 8.59 2.65
CA LYS A 93 27.04 9.63 3.54
C LYS A 93 25.50 9.62 3.49
N ASN A 94 24.87 9.53 4.67
CA ASN A 94 23.43 9.30 4.83
C ASN A 94 22.54 10.52 4.52
N SER A 95 23.10 11.72 4.42
CA SER A 95 22.37 12.94 4.13
C SER A 95 23.18 13.93 3.31
N GLY A 96 22.54 14.52 2.30
CA GLY A 96 23.05 15.72 1.64
C GLY A 96 22.89 16.94 2.53
N GLU A 97 23.87 17.85 2.46
CA GLU A 97 23.86 19.12 3.18
C GLU A 97 22.77 20.04 2.61
N ALA A 98 22.12 20.83 3.48
CA ALA A 98 21.25 21.90 3.01
C ALA A 98 22.11 22.97 2.33
N ASP A 99 21.74 23.34 1.11
CA ASP A 99 22.39 24.42 0.38
C ASP A 99 21.67 25.73 0.71
N THR A 100 22.42 26.69 1.25
CA THR A 100 21.87 28.00 1.62
C THR A 100 21.78 28.96 0.43
N GLU A 101 22.39 28.60 -0.71
CA GLU A 101 22.45 29.45 -1.90
C GLU A 101 21.55 28.90 -3.03
N PRO A 102 20.79 29.77 -3.72
CA PRO A 102 20.00 29.34 -4.87
C PRO A 102 20.93 28.84 -6.00
N PRO A 103 20.56 27.75 -6.72
CA PRO A 103 21.40 27.20 -7.78
C PRO A 103 21.54 28.19 -8.94
N SER A 104 22.70 28.15 -9.59
CA SER A 104 22.97 28.89 -10.83
C SER A 104 21.98 28.52 -11.94
N GLU A 105 21.77 29.42 -12.90
CA GLU A 105 20.82 29.22 -14.00
C GLU A 105 21.10 27.95 -14.82
N GLU A 106 22.38 27.66 -15.03
CA GLU A 106 22.82 26.43 -15.70
C GLU A 106 22.37 25.18 -14.93
N LYS A 107 22.51 25.17 -13.60
CA LYS A 107 22.05 24.05 -12.76
C LYS A 107 20.52 23.96 -12.71
N ARG A 108 19.80 25.09 -12.77
CA ARG A 108 18.33 25.09 -12.86
C ARG A 108 17.83 24.48 -14.15
N LYS A 109 18.48 24.76 -15.29
CA LYS A 109 18.10 24.18 -16.59
C LYS A 109 18.13 22.65 -16.59
N TRP A 110 19.08 22.05 -15.88
CA TRP A 110 19.28 20.59 -15.84
C TRP A 110 18.57 19.89 -14.68
N ARG A 111 18.10 20.63 -13.67
CA ARG A 111 17.13 20.12 -12.68
C ARG A 111 15.77 20.20 -13.34
N GLY A 112 15.25 19.06 -13.80
CA GLY A 112 13.92 18.96 -14.43
C GLY A 112 12.83 19.71 -13.65
N ILE A 113 11.77 20.07 -14.37
CA ILE A 113 10.59 20.83 -13.91
C ILE A 113 10.31 20.57 -12.43
N SER A 114 10.15 21.64 -11.65
CA SER A 114 9.97 21.63 -10.20
C SER A 114 8.96 20.56 -9.78
N SER A 115 9.47 19.40 -9.36
CA SER A 115 8.67 18.32 -8.79
C SER A 115 8.37 18.62 -7.32
N GLY A 116 7.80 19.81 -7.07
CA GLY A 116 7.46 20.33 -5.76
C GLY A 116 5.94 20.30 -5.56
N GLY A 117 5.38 19.11 -5.41
CA GLY A 117 3.95 18.96 -5.13
C GLY A 117 3.62 17.53 -4.79
N PHE A 118 3.71 17.17 -3.51
CA PHE A 118 3.17 15.90 -3.02
C PHE A 118 1.66 15.89 -3.36
N GLY A 119 1.26 15.10 -4.37
CA GLY A 119 -0.15 14.87 -4.71
C GLY A 119 -0.78 15.70 -5.82
N SER A 120 -0.07 16.59 -6.55
CA SER A 120 -0.67 17.27 -7.70
C SER A 120 -0.62 16.40 -8.95
N GLY A 121 -1.60 15.50 -9.09
CA GLY A 121 -1.89 14.77 -10.32
C GLY A 121 -2.45 15.67 -11.43
N GLY A 122 -1.73 16.73 -11.80
CA GLY A 122 -2.08 17.60 -12.91
C GLY A 122 -1.40 17.13 -14.20
N THR A 123 -2.18 16.90 -15.25
CA THR A 123 -1.67 16.55 -16.59
C THR A 123 -0.83 17.70 -17.12
N GLY A 124 0.45 17.43 -17.40
CA GLY A 124 1.31 18.38 -18.12
C GLY A 124 0.72 18.68 -19.50
N HIS A 125 0.68 19.96 -19.86
CA HIS A 125 0.40 20.40 -21.21
C HIS A 125 1.47 21.39 -21.67
N GLY A 126 2.14 20.99 -22.76
CA GLY A 126 2.73 21.77 -23.86
C GLY A 126 3.38 23.11 -23.56
#